data_AF-A0A5R2NAS3-F1
#
_entry.id   AF-A0A5R2NAS3-F1
#
_cell.length_a   1.000
_cell.length_b   1.000
_cell.length_c   1.000
_cell.angle_alpha   90.00
_cell.angle_beta   90.00
_cell.angle_gamma   90.00
#
_symmetry.space_group_name_H-M   'P 1'
#
loop_
_entity.id
_entity.type
_entity.pdbx_description
1 polymer ?
#
loop_
_entity_poly.entity_id
_entity_poly.type
_entity_poly.pdbx_seq_one_letter_code
_entity_poly.pdbx_strand_id
1 'polypeptide(L)'
;TARGGLGWRHAFGDVRPDTALAFAGGSSFAIKGVPIAKNAALLEAGLDVNITENATFGIAYQGQIASDAQTHGFSAKLGVRF
;
A
#
# COMPACT_ATOMS: atom_id res chain seq x y z
N THR A 1 13.25 -3.79 20.05
CA THR A 1 13.48 -2.57 19.26
C THR A 1 12.17 -2.02 18.77
N ALA A 2 11.94 -0.72 18.96
CA ALA A 2 10.76 -0.05 18.39
C ALA A 2 11.15 0.67 17.09
N ARG A 3 10.24 0.71 16.13
CA ARG A 3 10.39 1.45 14.87
C ARG A 3 9.09 2.13 14.47
N GLY A 4 9.21 3.26 13.81
CA GLY A 4 8.07 4.00 13.27
C GLY A 4 8.48 4.79 12.03
N GLY A 5 7.51 5.08 11.18
CA GLY A 5 7.73 5.80 9.93
C GLY A 5 6.48 6.54 9.49
N LEU A 6 6.69 7.67 8.83
CA LEU A 6 5.66 8.44 8.14
C LEU A 6 6.19 8.74 6.73
N GLY A 7 5.29 8.71 5.74
CA GLY A 7 5.65 8.92 4.35
C GLY A 7 4.52 9.52 3.54
N TRP A 8 4.87 10.00 2.35
CA TRP A 8 3.93 10.54 1.38
C TRP A 8 4.25 10.01 -0.01
N ARG A 9 3.23 9.53 -0.72
CA ARG A 9 3.34 9.14 -2.13
C ARG A 9 2.51 10.08 -2.99
N HIS A 10 3.12 10.60 -4.03
CA HIS A 10 2.47 11.38 -5.08
C HIS A 10 2.56 10.64 -6.41
N ALA A 11 1.44 10.47 -7.09
CA ALA A 11 1.41 9.96 -8.47
C ALA A 11 1.45 11.14 -9.45
N PHE A 12 2.44 11.11 -10.35
CA PHE A 12 2.62 12.14 -11.38
C PHE A 12 1.90 11.76 -12.67
N GLY A 13 1.56 12.76 -13.48
CA GLY A 13 0.85 12.59 -14.75
C GLY A 13 -0.68 12.50 -14.61
N ASP A 14 -1.34 12.07 -15.69
CA ASP A 14 -2.75 11.71 -15.63
C ASP A 14 -2.90 10.36 -14.92
N VAL A 15 -3.69 10.36 -13.85
CA VAL A 15 -3.94 9.19 -13.00
C VAL A 15 -5.24 8.48 -13.36
N ARG A 16 -5.96 9.00 -14.37
CA ARG A 16 -7.19 8.40 -14.89
C ARG A 16 -6.83 7.49 -16.05
N PRO A 17 -7.00 6.17 -15.93
CA PRO A 17 -6.83 5.30 -17.08
C PRO A 17 -7.96 5.56 -18.08
N ASP A 18 -7.60 5.91 -19.31
CA ASP A 18 -8.50 5.98 -20.45
C ASP A 18 -8.21 4.84 -21.44
N THR A 19 -9.26 4.13 -21.86
CA THR A 19 -9.13 3.06 -22.86
C THR A 19 -10.12 3.31 -23.98
N ALA A 20 -9.60 3.45 -25.20
CA ALA A 20 -10.41 3.46 -26.41
C ALA A 20 -10.75 2.03 -26.83
N LEU A 21 -12.04 1.72 -26.93
CA LEU A 21 -12.55 0.44 -27.41
C LEU A 21 -13.38 0.65 -28.68
N ALA A 22 -13.54 -0.40 -29.47
CA ALA A 22 -14.44 -0.43 -30.61
C ALA A 22 -14.96 -1.87 -30.81
N PHE A 23 -16.22 -2.00 -31.23
CA PHE A 23 -16.71 -3.27 -31.77
C PHE A 23 -16.23 -3.44 -33.21
N ALA A 24 -16.14 -4.67 -33.70
CA ALA A 24 -15.74 -4.92 -35.10
C ALA A 24 -16.69 -4.20 -36.07
N GLY A 25 -16.14 -3.29 -36.89
CA GLY A 25 -16.91 -2.47 -37.84
C GLY A 25 -17.62 -1.25 -37.24
N GLY A 26 -17.45 -0.96 -35.94
CA GLY A 26 -18.05 0.18 -35.25
C GLY A 26 -17.09 1.36 -35.02
N SER A 27 -17.63 2.47 -34.53
CA SER A 27 -16.84 3.63 -34.09
C SER A 27 -16.17 3.39 -32.74
N SER A 28 -15.05 4.08 -32.51
CA SER A 28 -14.35 4.03 -31.22
C SER A 28 -15.11 4.82 -30.14
N PHE A 29 -15.07 4.32 -28.90
CA PHE A 29 -15.57 4.98 -27.71
C PHE A 29 -14.56 4.84 -26.56
N ALA A 30 -14.51 5.84 -25.68
CA ALA A 30 -13.60 5.85 -24.54
C ALA A 30 -14.28 5.34 -23.27
N ILE A 31 -13.60 4.47 -22.54
CA ILE A 31 -13.95 4.06 -21.18
C ILE A 31 -12.95 4.70 -20.21
N LYS A 32 -13.48 5.36 -19.19
CA LYS A 32 -12.68 5.87 -18.06
C LYS A 32 -12.70 4.83 -16.95
N GLY A 33 -11.53 4.36 -16.55
CA GLY A 33 -11.40 3.48 -15.38
C GLY A 33 -11.34 4.28 -14.08
N VAL A 34 -11.27 3.55 -12.96
CA VAL A 34 -11.13 4.15 -11.63
C VAL A 34 -9.74 4.80 -11.52
N PRO A 35 -9.64 6.10 -11.20
CA PRO A 35 -8.36 6.76 -11.05
C PRO A 35 -7.57 6.17 -9.88
N ILE A 36 -6.25 6.06 -10.02
CA ILE A 36 -5.40 5.84 -8.84
C ILE A 36 -5.38 7.13 -8.01
N ALA A 37 -5.39 7.00 -6.68
CA ALA A 37 -5.36 8.18 -5.83
C ALA A 37 -4.02 8.92 -6.01
N LYS A 38 -4.12 10.21 -6.36
CA LYS A 38 -2.94 11.04 -6.70
C LYS A 38 -1.99 11.25 -5.52
N ASN A 39 -2.53 11.20 -4.32
CA ASN A 39 -1.86 11.55 -3.08
C ASN A 39 -2.22 10.51 -2.02
N ALA A 40 -1.21 9.97 -1.32
CA ALA A 40 -1.42 9.03 -0.23
C ALA A 40 -0.43 9.28 0.91
N ALA A 41 -0.94 9.38 2.14
CA ALA A 41 -0.15 9.32 3.35
C ALA A 41 0.14 7.86 3.71
N LEU A 42 1.37 7.60 4.15
CA LEU A 42 1.81 6.29 4.65
C LEU A 42 2.24 6.43 6.11
N LEU A 43 1.89 5.44 6.91
CA LEU A 43 2.31 5.35 8.30
C LEU A 43 2.67 3.92 8.67
N GLU A 44 3.71 3.77 9.47
CA GLU A 44 4.21 2.49 9.94
C GLU A 44 4.58 2.57 11.42
N ALA A 45 4.27 1.50 12.14
CA ALA A 45 4.68 1.31 13.51
C ALA A 45 5.04 -0.17 13.73
N GLY A 46 6.10 -0.44 14.47
CA GLY A 46 6.53 -1.80 14.74
C GLY A 46 7.31 -1.94 16.04
N LEU A 47 7.24 -3.12 16.61
CA LEU A 47 7.94 -3.49 17.83
C LEU A 47 8.46 -4.92 17.70
N ASP A 48 9.76 -5.08 17.95
CA ASP A 48 10.44 -6.36 18.05
C ASP A 48 10.89 -6.59 19.50
N VAL A 49 10.69 -7.80 20.02
CA VAL A 49 11.05 -8.19 21.38
C VAL A 49 11.83 -9.50 21.31
N ASN A 50 13.01 -9.54 21.93
CA ASN A 50 13.72 -10.80 22.12
C ASN A 50 13.02 -11.58 23.24
N ILE A 51 12.45 -12.72 22.90
CA ILE A 51 11.82 -13.63 23.87
C ILE A 51 12.90 -14.47 24.56
N THR A 52 13.90 -14.90 23.79
CA THR A 52 15.10 -15.59 24.28
C THR A 52 16.33 -15.04 23.56
N GLU A 53 17.53 -15.49 23.93
CA GLU A 53 18.77 -15.14 23.22
C GLU A 53 18.76 -15.56 21.74
N ASN A 54 17.96 -16.58 21.39
CA ASN A 54 17.86 -17.13 20.04
C ASN A 54 16.49 -16.92 19.39
N ALA A 55 15.55 -16.20 20.03
CA ALA A 55 14.20 -16.01 19.50
C ALA A 55 13.72 -14.55 19.64
N THR A 56 13.19 -14.00 18.54
CA THR A 56 12.63 -12.65 18.48
C THR A 56 11.19 -12.70 17.96
N PHE A 57 10.28 -12.03 18.66
CA PHE A 57 8.90 -11.84 18.22
C PHE A 57 8.65 -10.38 17.88
N GLY A 58 8.10 -10.16 16.69
CA GLY A 58 7.82 -8.84 16.15
C GLY A 58 6.35 -8.67 15.81
N ILE A 59 5.83 -7.47 16.02
CA ILE A 59 4.53 -7.02 15.51
C ILE A 59 4.70 -5.72 14.74
N ALA A 60 3.87 -5.51 13.74
CA ALA A 60 3.86 -4.27 12.97
C ALA A 60 2.48 -3.93 12.44
N TYR A 61 2.25 -2.63 12.29
CA TYR A 61 1.10 -2.03 11.66
C TYR A 61 1.55 -1.10 10.54
N GLN A 62 0.82 -1.13 9.42
CA GLN A 62 1.07 -0.33 8.24
C GLN A 62 -0.25 0.24 7.72
N GLY A 63 -0.29 1.53 7.46
CA GLY A 63 -1.45 2.25 6.93
C GLY A 63 -1.09 3.05 5.69
N GLN A 64 -1.95 2.99 4.69
CA GLN A 64 -1.93 3.86 3.51
C GLN A 64 -3.29 4.52 3.36
N ILE A 65 -3.33 5.85 3.43
CA ILE A 65 -4.56 6.63 3.44
C ILE A 65 -4.52 7.61 2.27
N ALA A 66 -5.52 7.53 1.41
CA ALA A 66 -5.71 8.42 0.27
C ALA A 66 -7.15 8.94 0.24
N SER A 67 -7.46 9.84 -0.71
CA SER A 67 -8.79 10.47 -0.83
C SER A 67 -9.93 9.46 -0.94
N ASP A 68 -9.73 8.43 -1.77
CA ASP A 68 -10.80 7.49 -2.16
C ASP A 68 -10.43 6.02 -1.86
N ALA A 69 -9.28 5.79 -1.22
CA ALA A 69 -8.79 4.45 -0.90
C ALA A 69 -8.00 4.44 0.40
N GLN A 70 -8.26 3.44 1.23
CA GLN A 70 -7.54 3.22 2.48
C GLN A 70 -7.16 1.75 2.60
N THR A 71 -5.94 1.48 3.06
CA THR A 71 -5.46 0.12 3.30
C THR A 71 -4.74 0.10 4.63
N HIS A 72 -5.10 -0.88 5.45
CA HIS A 72 -4.52 -1.10 6.76
C HIS A 72 -4.07 -2.55 6.84
N GLY A 73 -2.86 -2.79 7.34
CA GLY A 73 -2.28 -4.10 7.48
C GLY A 73 -1.65 -4.27 8.86
N PHE A 74 -1.90 -5.43 9.47
CA PHE A 74 -1.23 -5.85 10.68
C PHE A 74 -0.45 -7.13 10.40
N SER A 75 0.71 -7.28 11.02
CA SER A 75 1.54 -8.48 10.89
C SER A 75 2.20 -8.84 12.21
N ALA A 76 2.40 -10.13 12.42
CA ALA A 76 3.23 -10.67 13.49
C ALA A 76 4.25 -11.65 12.90
N LYS A 77 5.45 -11.72 13.49
CA LYS A 77 6.56 -12.57 13.04
C LYS A 77 7.28 -13.18 14.23
N LEU A 78 7.65 -14.45 14.12
CA LEU A 78 8.58 -15.13 15.03
C LEU A 78 9.83 -15.52 14.25
N GLY A 79 11.01 -15.12 14.73
CA GLY A 79 12.30 -15.55 14.22
C GLY A 79 13.05 -16.38 15.26
N VAL A 80 13.63 -17.51 14.84
CA VAL A 80 14.42 -18.41 15.70
C VAL A 80 15.75 -18.69 15.02
N ARG A 81 16.85 -18.63 15.79
CA ARG A 81 18.21 -18.96 15.34
C ARG A 81 18.61 -20.34 15.89
N PHE A 82 19.18 -21.18 15.02
CA PHE A 82 19.66 -22.53 15.32
C PHE A 82 21.18 -22.63 15.18
#